data_AF-A0AAD9X8R1-F1
#
_entry.id   AF-A0AAD9X8R1-F1
#
_cell.length_a   1.000
_cell.length_b   1.000
_cell.length_c   1.000
_cell.angle_alpha   90.00
_cell.angle_beta   90.00
_cell.angle_gamma   90.00
#
_symmetry.space_group_name_H-M   'P 1'
#
loop_
_entity.id
_entity.type
_entity.pdbx_description
1 polymer ?
#
loop_
_entity_poly.entity_id
_entity_poly.type
_entity_poly.pdbx_seq_one_letter_code
_entity_poly.pdbx_strand_id
1 'polypeptide(L)'
;MDRISELSDFTIHHIMSYLSAKEIMISSDRLKRLSISSCIKLKEIEIDTPYLLSLHYRNHPILTSKVNVPRLWRLHFINAADELGNKVDPDVQWFLNMKQFLGASNRIELLSINVKSKRDSFNLEEFRNCLSSLPCEVEKLWLLLDAPPSSFAALLDGLLGIGYPREFSLIIKHEVHHNFVEWLYKEMMNRDDNCCNSRNIKCWRHYLKDFKIKGFHFLPSFDSLSFMTLDLDAVMDLLPKLPNGILQCRMYWCFPESLELMRRFVTAEWLDSQIPLLLKMNFSL
;
A
#
# COMPACT_ATOMS: atom_id res chain seq x y z
N MET A 1 12.64 2.45 24.22
CA MET A 1 12.92 2.38 22.78
C MET A 1 14.01 1.35 22.58
N ASP A 2 13.72 0.27 21.87
CA ASP A 2 14.71 -0.79 21.60
C ASP A 2 15.47 -0.43 20.32
N ARG A 3 16.81 -0.46 20.37
CA ARG A 3 17.68 -0.07 19.25
C ARG A 3 18.35 -1.31 18.66
N ILE A 4 18.19 -1.49 17.35
CA ILE A 4 18.85 -2.54 16.59
C ILE A 4 19.86 -1.88 15.65
N SER A 5 21.15 -2.14 15.86
CA SER A 5 22.28 -1.62 15.06
C SER A 5 23.21 -2.77 14.66
N GLU A 6 24.03 -2.57 13.61
CA GLU A 6 25.05 -3.50 13.10
C GLU A 6 24.50 -4.78 12.43
N LEU A 7 23.66 -4.60 11.41
CA LEU A 7 23.07 -5.68 10.61
C LEU A 7 23.91 -5.96 9.35
N SER A 8 24.26 -7.22 9.07
CA SER A 8 25.21 -7.60 8.00
C SER A 8 24.61 -7.59 6.58
N ASP A 9 25.49 -7.62 5.56
CA ASP A 9 25.26 -7.33 4.13
C ASP A 9 24.14 -8.12 3.40
N PHE A 10 23.61 -9.20 3.99
CA PHE A 10 22.59 -10.07 3.37
C PHE A 10 21.33 -10.31 4.21
N THR A 11 21.15 -9.62 5.33
CA THR A 11 20.23 -10.13 6.35
C THR A 11 18.78 -9.69 6.13
N ILE A 12 17.91 -10.66 5.83
CA ILE A 12 16.48 -10.53 6.12
C ILE A 12 16.38 -10.62 7.64
N HIS A 13 16.18 -9.50 8.31
CA HIS A 13 15.84 -9.55 9.73
C HIS A 13 14.38 -9.93 9.89
N HIS A 14 14.13 -11.00 10.63
CA HIS A 14 12.81 -11.40 11.09
C HIS A 14 12.68 -10.98 12.55
N ILE A 15 12.11 -9.80 12.78
CA ILE A 15 11.79 -9.36 14.14
C ILE A 15 10.47 -10.04 14.51
N MET A 16 10.56 -11.08 15.35
CA MET A 16 9.43 -11.85 15.88
C MET A 16 9.15 -11.45 17.34
N SER A 17 7.92 -11.70 17.78
CA SER A 17 7.19 -11.35 19.03
C SER A 17 7.91 -11.36 20.40
N TYR A 18 9.23 -11.50 20.48
CA TYR A 18 9.99 -11.46 21.73
C TYR A 18 10.23 -10.03 22.23
N LEU A 19 10.06 -9.02 21.39
CA LEU A 19 10.11 -7.63 21.81
C LEU A 19 8.76 -7.23 22.40
N SER A 20 8.71 -6.99 23.71
CA SER A 20 7.62 -6.29 24.39
C SER A 20 7.59 -4.78 24.08
N ALA A 21 8.48 -4.34 23.18
CA ALA A 21 8.69 -2.97 22.78
C ALA A 21 7.45 -2.33 22.14
N LYS A 22 7.10 -1.15 22.64
CA LYS A 22 6.13 -0.26 22.00
C LYS A 22 6.74 0.59 20.89
N GLU A 23 8.06 0.73 20.91
CA GLU A 23 8.84 1.63 20.03
C GLU A 23 10.14 0.93 19.66
N ILE A 24 10.44 0.85 18.36
CA ILE A 24 11.68 0.25 17.84
C ILE A 24 12.39 1.26 16.93
N MET A 25 13.71 1.38 17.12
CA MET A 25 14.60 2.08 16.20
C MET A 25 15.47 1.06 15.46
N ILE A 26 15.45 1.11 14.14
CA ILE A 26 16.27 0.27 13.27
C ILE A 26 17.16 1.21 12.46
N SER A 27 18.47 1.12 12.68
CA SER A 27 19.45 1.90 11.91
C SER A 27 20.53 0.98 11.35
N SER A 28 20.76 1.07 10.05
CA SER A 28 21.74 0.25 9.33
C SER A 28 22.05 0.85 7.97
N ASP A 29 23.35 0.97 7.69
CA ASP A 29 23.93 1.40 6.41
C ASP A 29 24.01 0.28 5.37
N ARG A 30 23.56 -0.95 5.70
CA ARG A 30 23.69 -2.14 4.84
C ARG A 30 22.39 -2.91 4.64
N LEU A 31 21.37 -2.64 5.46
CA LEU A 31 20.12 -3.39 5.45
C LEU A 31 19.35 -3.16 4.13
N LYS A 32 19.19 -4.24 3.34
CA LYS A 32 18.43 -4.22 2.08
C LYS A 32 17.01 -4.74 2.20
N ARG A 33 16.74 -5.61 3.17
CA ARG A 33 15.44 -6.27 3.34
C ARG A 33 15.09 -6.40 4.81
N LEU A 34 13.89 -5.96 5.19
CA LEU A 34 13.42 -5.98 6.56
C LEU A 34 12.07 -6.70 6.64
N SER A 35 11.93 -7.64 7.58
CA SER A 35 10.68 -8.33 7.85
C SER A 35 10.31 -8.19 9.32
N ILE A 36 9.18 -7.57 9.58
CA ILE A 36 8.65 -7.36 10.93
C ILE A 36 7.30 -8.05 11.02
N SER A 37 7.14 -8.88 12.03
CA SER A 37 5.97 -9.74 12.16
C SER A 37 5.69 -10.04 13.62
N SER A 38 4.41 -10.18 13.96
CA SER A 38 4.00 -10.58 15.30
C SER A 38 4.44 -9.60 16.41
N CYS A 39 4.69 -8.33 16.08
CA CYS A 39 5.09 -7.28 17.04
C CYS A 39 3.87 -6.56 17.64
N ILE A 40 2.92 -7.29 18.21
CA ILE A 40 1.54 -6.82 18.50
C ILE A 40 1.47 -5.53 19.34
N LYS A 41 2.47 -5.27 20.20
CA LYS A 41 2.53 -4.09 21.06
C LYS A 41 3.20 -2.87 20.42
N LEU A 42 3.74 -3.02 19.22
CA LEU A 42 4.50 -1.97 18.52
C LEU A 42 3.56 -0.86 18.03
N LYS A 43 3.86 0.36 18.45
CA LYS A 43 3.11 1.59 18.13
C LYS A 43 3.89 2.53 17.23
N GLU A 44 5.22 2.53 17.34
CA GLU A 44 6.09 3.43 16.59
C GLU A 44 7.33 2.69 16.06
N ILE A 45 7.75 3.04 14.85
CA ILE A 45 9.01 2.60 14.28
C ILE A 45 9.78 3.74 13.67
N GLU A 46 11.06 3.78 13.97
CA GLU A 46 12.01 4.63 13.29
C GLU A 46 12.93 3.75 12.45
N ILE A 47 12.96 3.99 11.15
CA ILE A 47 13.78 3.23 10.21
C ILE A 47 14.73 4.22 9.53
N ASP A 48 15.99 4.14 9.92
CA ASP A 48 17.11 4.90 9.36
C ASP A 48 18.01 3.93 8.59
N THR A 49 17.54 3.53 7.40
CA THR A 49 18.22 2.52 6.58
C THR A 49 18.23 2.95 5.11
N PRO A 50 19.24 3.75 4.68
CA PRO A 50 19.23 4.41 3.38
C PRO A 50 19.26 3.46 2.18
N TYR A 51 19.60 2.18 2.38
CA TYR A 51 19.66 1.16 1.34
C TYR A 51 18.55 0.10 1.43
N LEU A 52 17.50 0.35 2.20
CA LEU A 52 16.38 -0.58 2.35
C LEU A 52 15.53 -0.66 1.07
N LEU A 53 15.60 -1.80 0.39
CA LEU A 53 14.88 -2.05 -0.87
C LEU A 53 13.50 -2.69 -0.65
N SER A 54 13.29 -3.39 0.46
CA SER A 54 12.03 -4.07 0.74
C SER A 54 11.71 -4.14 2.23
N LEU A 55 10.46 -3.84 2.56
CA LEU A 55 9.88 -4.00 3.89
C LEU A 55 8.67 -4.92 3.81
N HIS A 56 8.69 -5.97 4.62
CA HIS A 56 7.56 -6.82 4.88
C HIS A 56 7.07 -6.55 6.31
N TYR A 57 5.85 -6.03 6.43
CA TYR A 57 5.23 -5.68 7.69
C TYR A 57 3.95 -6.49 7.87
N ARG A 58 3.98 -7.40 8.84
CA ARG A 58 2.85 -8.22 9.24
C ARG A 58 2.42 -7.82 10.65
N ASN A 59 1.83 -6.63 10.77
CA ASN A 59 1.18 -6.23 12.00
C ASN A 59 0.20 -5.05 11.84
N HIS A 60 -0.57 -4.77 12.90
CA HIS A 60 -1.53 -3.68 13.01
C HIS A 60 -1.30 -2.98 14.37
N PRO A 61 -1.32 -1.64 14.44
CA PRO A 61 -1.49 -0.69 13.34
C PRO A 61 -0.20 -0.48 12.53
N ILE A 62 -0.33 0.25 11.42
CA ILE A 62 0.83 0.83 10.73
C ILE A 62 1.36 1.97 11.57
N LEU A 63 2.67 2.10 11.55
CA LEU A 63 3.41 2.80 12.56
C LEU A 63 3.40 4.30 12.25
N THR A 64 3.24 5.15 13.27
CA THR A 64 3.85 6.48 13.18
C THR A 64 5.32 6.24 12.91
N SER A 65 5.84 6.84 11.84
CA SER A 65 7.18 6.52 11.40
C SER A 65 7.93 7.75 10.94
N LYS A 66 9.17 7.84 11.43
CA LYS A 66 10.22 8.65 10.82
C LYS A 66 11.04 7.68 10.01
N VAL A 67 10.87 7.76 8.71
CA VAL A 67 11.52 6.83 7.79
C VAL A 67 12.43 7.66 6.91
N ASN A 68 13.74 7.42 7.03
CA ASN A 68 14.73 7.95 6.09
C ASN A 68 15.05 6.82 5.11
N VAL A 69 14.13 6.57 4.19
CA VAL A 69 14.19 5.43 3.25
C VAL A 69 14.54 5.87 1.84
N PRO A 70 15.15 4.96 1.04
CA PRO A 70 15.49 5.26 -0.34
C PRO A 70 14.28 5.57 -1.23
N ARG A 71 14.60 6.18 -2.38
CA ARG A 71 13.65 6.66 -3.40
C ARG A 71 12.70 5.61 -3.98
N LEU A 72 13.02 4.31 -3.91
CA LEU A 72 12.21 3.21 -4.44
C LEU A 72 12.36 1.99 -3.53
N TRP A 73 11.23 1.47 -3.05
CA TRP A 73 11.20 0.26 -2.22
C TRP A 73 9.87 -0.49 -2.38
N ARG A 74 9.91 -1.77 -2.00
CA ARG A 74 8.79 -2.72 -2.08
C ARG A 74 8.20 -2.95 -0.70
N LEU A 75 6.92 -2.66 -0.56
CA LEU A 75 6.18 -2.74 0.68
C LEU A 75 5.19 -3.89 0.64
N HIS A 76 5.24 -4.75 1.64
CA HIS A 76 4.32 -5.87 1.79
C HIS A 76 3.61 -5.75 3.13
N PHE A 77 2.32 -5.42 3.10
CA PHE A 77 1.45 -5.33 4.26
C PHE A 77 0.51 -6.54 4.30
N ILE A 78 0.49 -7.21 5.44
CA ILE A 78 -0.45 -8.29 5.70
C ILE A 78 -1.25 -7.92 6.95
N ASN A 79 -2.59 -7.92 6.82
CA ASN A 79 -3.46 -7.59 7.94
C ASN A 79 -3.20 -8.54 9.12
N ALA A 80 -3.17 -7.96 10.32
CA ALA A 80 -2.64 -8.62 11.52
C ALA A 80 -3.69 -9.35 12.33
N ALA A 81 -3.19 -10.06 13.34
CA ALA A 81 -3.98 -10.58 14.42
C ALA A 81 -3.77 -9.74 15.69
N ASP A 82 -4.79 -9.64 16.54
CA ASP A 82 -4.70 -9.03 17.87
C ASP A 82 -3.86 -9.90 18.82
N GLU A 83 -3.74 -9.46 20.08
CA GLU A 83 -2.98 -10.18 21.12
C GLU A 83 -3.51 -11.60 21.39
N LEU A 84 -4.76 -11.88 21.02
CA LEU A 84 -5.42 -13.17 21.17
C LEU A 84 -5.38 -14.02 19.89
N GLY A 85 -4.75 -13.52 18.82
CA GLY A 85 -4.69 -14.20 17.53
C GLY A 85 -5.94 -13.98 16.65
N ASN A 86 -6.89 -13.14 17.07
CA ASN A 86 -8.06 -12.81 16.26
C ASN A 86 -7.68 -11.83 15.15
N LYS A 87 -8.23 -12.03 13.95
CA LYS A 87 -8.04 -11.08 12.85
C LYS A 87 -8.62 -9.71 13.23
N VAL A 88 -7.83 -8.66 13.06
CA VAL A 88 -8.27 -7.27 13.28
C VAL A 88 -8.76 -6.70 11.96
N ASP A 89 -9.99 -6.21 11.95
CA ASP A 89 -10.55 -5.54 10.76
C ASP A 89 -9.88 -4.18 10.52
N PRO A 90 -9.61 -3.80 9.26
CA PRO A 90 -9.13 -2.46 8.94
C PRO A 90 -10.19 -1.41 9.33
N ASP A 91 -9.74 -0.32 9.94
CA ASP A 91 -10.56 0.83 10.32
C ASP A 91 -9.96 2.15 9.76
N VAL A 92 -10.50 3.30 10.20
CA VAL A 92 -10.07 4.62 9.70
C VAL A 92 -8.60 4.80 10.01
N GLN A 93 -8.21 4.47 11.24
CA GLN A 93 -6.86 4.64 11.74
C GLN A 93 -5.86 3.82 10.93
N TRP A 94 -6.22 2.61 10.51
CA TRP A 94 -5.37 1.80 9.65
C TRP A 94 -5.04 2.49 8.33
N PHE A 95 -6.04 3.06 7.66
CA PHE A 95 -5.83 3.79 6.41
C PHE A 95 -5.06 5.10 6.62
N LEU A 96 -5.30 5.83 7.72
CA LEU A 96 -4.54 7.04 8.06
C LEU A 96 -3.07 6.72 8.30
N ASN A 97 -2.79 5.65 9.03
CA ASN A 97 -1.43 5.23 9.32
C ASN A 97 -0.72 4.73 8.06
N MET A 98 -1.41 3.99 7.18
CA MET A 98 -0.89 3.69 5.84
C MET A 98 -0.52 4.97 5.11
N LYS A 99 -1.45 5.93 5.03
CA LYS A 99 -1.22 7.18 4.31
C LYS A 99 0.00 7.92 4.85
N GLN A 100 0.11 8.04 6.17
CA GLN A 100 1.23 8.71 6.82
C GLN A 100 2.55 7.98 6.54
N PHE A 101 2.57 6.65 6.67
CA PHE A 101 3.75 5.83 6.42
C PHE A 101 4.23 5.93 4.97
N LEU A 102 3.31 5.82 4.02
CA LEU A 102 3.63 5.92 2.59
C LEU A 102 4.03 7.36 2.21
N GLY A 103 3.51 8.36 2.92
CA GLY A 103 3.88 9.77 2.77
C GLY A 103 5.33 10.09 3.15
N ALA A 104 6.05 9.17 3.82
CA ALA A 104 7.50 9.30 4.04
C ALA A 104 8.33 9.04 2.77
N SER A 105 7.71 8.56 1.69
CA SER A 105 8.38 8.30 0.41
C SER A 105 7.62 8.97 -0.73
N ASN A 106 8.36 9.49 -1.72
CA ASN A 106 7.76 10.13 -2.89
C ASN A 106 7.27 9.10 -3.92
N ARG A 107 7.86 7.90 -3.95
CA ARG A 107 7.56 6.87 -4.95
C ARG A 107 7.72 5.46 -4.37
N ILE A 108 6.75 4.61 -4.66
CA ILE A 108 6.73 3.20 -4.23
C ILE A 108 6.68 2.33 -5.48
N GLU A 109 7.64 1.41 -5.63
CA GLU A 109 7.69 0.49 -6.78
C GLU A 109 6.55 -0.53 -6.71
N LEU A 110 6.33 -1.09 -5.52
CA LEU A 110 5.33 -2.12 -5.29
C LEU A 110 4.76 -1.97 -3.89
N LEU A 111 3.44 -1.83 -3.82
CA LEU A 111 2.66 -1.90 -2.60
C LEU A 111 1.80 -3.16 -2.68
N SER A 112 2.12 -4.17 -1.87
CA SER A 112 1.38 -5.42 -1.77
C SER A 112 0.57 -5.41 -0.48
N ILE A 113 -0.74 -5.55 -0.58
CA ILE A 113 -1.65 -5.49 0.57
C ILE A 113 -2.54 -6.74 0.57
N ASN A 114 -2.54 -7.44 1.70
CA ASN A 114 -3.45 -8.54 1.98
C ASN A 114 -4.45 -8.10 3.06
N VAL A 115 -5.68 -7.80 2.63
CA VAL A 115 -6.78 -7.38 3.50
C VAL A 115 -7.71 -8.57 3.72
N LYS A 116 -7.87 -8.94 4.98
CA LYS A 116 -8.93 -9.85 5.43
C LYS A 116 -9.84 -9.10 6.38
N SER A 117 -11.13 -9.05 6.09
CA SER A 117 -12.12 -8.39 6.93
C SER A 117 -13.40 -9.19 7.08
N LYS A 118 -13.99 -9.16 8.26
CA LYS A 118 -15.31 -9.71 8.57
C LYS A 118 -16.37 -8.62 8.80
N ARG A 119 -15.99 -7.34 8.79
CA ARG A 119 -16.93 -6.23 8.97
C ARG A 119 -17.83 -6.09 7.75
N ASP A 120 -19.12 -5.97 8.00
CA ASP A 120 -20.13 -5.77 6.96
C ASP A 120 -20.16 -4.33 6.43
N SER A 121 -19.64 -3.34 7.15
CA SER A 121 -19.46 -2.00 6.59
C SER A 121 -18.44 -1.22 7.38
N PHE A 122 -17.90 -0.18 6.76
CA PHE A 122 -16.94 0.71 7.37
C PHE A 122 -17.15 2.15 6.86
N ASN A 123 -17.26 3.11 7.78
CA ASN A 123 -17.50 4.50 7.44
C ASN A 123 -16.19 5.20 7.06
N LEU A 124 -16.02 5.47 5.76
CA LEU A 124 -14.83 6.16 5.25
C LEU A 124 -14.95 7.68 5.16
N GLU A 125 -16.07 8.28 5.54
CA GLU A 125 -16.22 9.73 5.47
C GLU A 125 -15.17 10.44 6.33
N GLU A 126 -14.84 9.85 7.48
CA GLU A 126 -13.76 10.33 8.35
C GLU A 126 -12.40 10.26 7.64
N PHE A 127 -12.08 9.14 6.98
CA PHE A 127 -10.85 9.01 6.20
C PHE A 127 -10.78 10.04 5.06
N ARG A 128 -11.88 10.23 4.33
CA ARG A 128 -11.96 11.19 3.23
C ARG A 128 -11.73 12.63 3.69
N ASN A 129 -12.10 12.98 4.93
CA ASN A 129 -11.84 14.30 5.52
C ASN A 129 -10.36 14.50 5.88
N CYS A 130 -9.66 13.41 6.20
CA CYS A 130 -8.23 13.41 6.50
C CYS A 130 -7.34 13.31 5.25
N LEU A 131 -7.91 13.29 4.06
CA LEU A 131 -7.16 13.36 2.81
C LEU A 131 -6.62 14.79 2.57
N SER A 132 -5.78 15.31 3.47
CA SER A 132 -5.22 16.67 3.38
C SER A 132 -3.90 16.75 2.62
N SER A 133 -3.15 15.64 2.53
CA SER A 133 -1.88 15.54 1.80
C SER A 133 -2.02 14.87 0.44
N LEU A 134 -1.11 15.24 -0.48
CA LEU A 134 -1.03 14.67 -1.82
C LEU A 134 -0.70 13.18 -1.80
N PRO A 135 -1.10 12.44 -2.85
CA PRO A 135 -0.91 11.01 -2.86
C PRO A 135 0.53 10.61 -3.16
N CYS A 136 1.02 9.58 -2.48
CA CYS A 136 2.28 8.93 -2.82
C CYS A 136 2.13 8.26 -4.20
N GLU A 137 3.14 8.34 -5.07
CA GLU A 137 3.07 7.67 -6.37
C GLU A 137 3.38 6.17 -6.21
N VAL A 138 2.35 5.34 -6.31
CA VAL A 138 2.51 3.88 -6.32
C VAL A 138 2.59 3.40 -7.78
N GLU A 139 3.66 2.72 -8.15
CA GLU A 139 3.74 2.12 -9.49
C GLU A 139 2.81 0.91 -9.61
N LYS A 140 2.90 -0.01 -8.65
CA LYS A 140 2.15 -1.27 -8.65
C LYS A 140 1.46 -1.49 -7.31
N LEU A 141 0.15 -1.67 -7.33
CA LEU A 141 -0.63 -2.15 -6.18
C LEU A 141 -1.02 -3.60 -6.40
N TRP A 142 -0.61 -4.50 -5.51
CA TRP A 142 -1.05 -5.89 -5.47
C TRP A 142 -2.02 -6.07 -4.32
N LEU A 143 -3.24 -6.48 -4.63
CA LEU A 143 -4.31 -6.68 -3.65
C LEU A 143 -4.71 -8.14 -3.56
N LEU A 144 -4.74 -8.66 -2.35
CA LEU A 144 -5.47 -9.86 -1.98
C LEU A 144 -6.56 -9.45 -1.00
N LEU A 145 -7.83 -9.60 -1.39
CA LEU A 145 -8.97 -9.12 -0.61
C LEU A 145 -9.92 -10.27 -0.26
N ASP A 146 -10.15 -10.46 1.02
CA ASP A 146 -11.08 -11.42 1.61
C ASP A 146 -12.02 -10.65 2.56
N ALA A 147 -13.12 -10.14 2.02
CA ALA A 147 -14.07 -9.28 2.73
C ALA A 147 -15.50 -9.47 2.20
N PRO A 148 -16.55 -9.12 2.98
CA PRO A 148 -17.92 -9.14 2.49
C PRO A 148 -18.16 -8.04 1.44
N PRO A 149 -19.11 -8.24 0.49
CA PRO A 149 -19.35 -7.28 -0.59
C PRO A 149 -19.68 -5.87 -0.15
N SER A 150 -20.37 -5.73 0.98
CA SER A 150 -20.76 -4.46 1.57
C SER A 150 -19.57 -3.59 2.06
N SER A 151 -18.38 -4.18 2.18
CA SER A 151 -17.13 -3.48 2.54
C SER A 151 -16.25 -3.13 1.33
N PHE A 152 -16.57 -3.60 0.12
CA PHE A 152 -15.73 -3.40 -1.06
C PHE A 152 -15.52 -1.93 -1.41
N ALA A 153 -16.61 -1.14 -1.43
CA ALA A 153 -16.56 0.29 -1.73
C ALA A 153 -15.61 1.04 -0.81
N ALA A 154 -15.77 0.81 0.49
CA ALA A 154 -14.97 1.41 1.53
C ALA A 154 -13.48 1.04 1.37
N LEU A 155 -13.16 -0.25 1.26
CA LEU A 155 -11.77 -0.70 1.15
C LEU A 155 -11.09 -0.16 -0.11
N LEU A 156 -11.79 -0.17 -1.25
CA LEU A 156 -11.25 0.35 -2.50
C LEU A 156 -11.01 1.87 -2.43
N ASP A 157 -11.93 2.62 -1.81
CA ASP A 157 -11.79 4.05 -1.60
C ASP A 157 -10.55 4.41 -0.79
N GLY A 158 -10.30 3.68 0.29
CA GLY A 158 -9.10 3.85 1.10
C GLY A 158 -7.84 3.50 0.31
N LEU A 159 -7.80 2.34 -0.35
CA LEU A 159 -6.61 1.83 -1.04
C LEU A 159 -6.21 2.69 -2.25
N LEU A 160 -7.16 3.01 -3.13
CA LEU A 160 -6.89 3.84 -4.30
C LEU A 160 -6.67 5.31 -3.93
N GLY A 161 -7.35 5.79 -2.88
CA GLY A 161 -7.22 7.16 -2.38
C GLY A 161 -5.85 7.48 -1.76
N ILE A 162 -5.07 6.46 -1.37
CA ILE A 162 -3.74 6.67 -0.78
C ILE A 162 -2.65 6.81 -1.84
N GLY A 163 -2.68 5.97 -2.88
CA GLY A 163 -1.51 5.76 -3.75
C GLY A 163 -1.71 5.95 -5.25
N TYR A 164 -2.96 6.04 -5.73
CA TYR A 164 -3.30 6.20 -7.16
C TYR A 164 -2.41 5.35 -8.09
N PRO A 165 -2.44 4.02 -7.92
CA PRO A 165 -1.46 3.14 -8.52
C PRO A 165 -1.52 3.17 -10.05
N ARG A 166 -0.37 3.12 -10.75
CA ARG A 166 -0.36 3.00 -12.22
C ARG A 166 -0.83 1.63 -12.70
N GLU A 167 -0.44 0.58 -11.97
CA GLU A 167 -0.87 -0.79 -12.19
C GLU A 167 -1.57 -1.33 -10.94
N PHE A 168 -2.74 -1.93 -11.16
CA PHE A 168 -3.53 -2.57 -10.12
C PHE A 168 -3.63 -4.06 -10.44
N SER A 169 -3.16 -4.92 -9.54
CA SER A 169 -3.19 -6.37 -9.70
C SER A 169 -4.01 -6.99 -8.58
N LEU A 170 -4.97 -7.83 -8.93
CA LEU A 170 -5.84 -8.53 -7.99
C LEU A 170 -5.51 -10.02 -8.00
N ILE A 171 -5.25 -10.58 -6.81
CA ILE A 171 -4.93 -11.99 -6.62
C ILE A 171 -6.24 -12.77 -6.38
N ILE A 172 -6.55 -13.70 -7.27
CA ILE A 172 -7.75 -14.53 -7.26
C ILE A 172 -7.37 -15.94 -6.79
N LYS A 173 -7.98 -16.41 -5.69
CA LYS A 173 -7.73 -17.73 -5.09
C LYS A 173 -9.01 -18.46 -4.66
N HIS A 174 -10.07 -17.73 -4.40
CA HIS A 174 -11.32 -18.23 -3.81
C HIS A 174 -12.52 -17.49 -4.42
N GLU A 175 -13.70 -18.09 -4.31
CA GLU A 175 -14.95 -17.58 -4.86
C GLU A 175 -15.30 -16.15 -4.40
N VAL A 176 -14.98 -15.79 -3.15
CA VAL A 176 -15.16 -14.42 -2.61
C VAL A 176 -14.47 -13.38 -3.50
N HIS A 177 -13.35 -13.73 -4.13
CA HIS A 177 -12.63 -12.79 -5.00
C HIS A 177 -13.37 -12.57 -6.33
N HIS A 178 -14.18 -13.53 -6.80
CA HIS A 178 -14.99 -13.36 -8.02
C HIS A 178 -16.09 -12.31 -7.79
N ASN A 179 -16.72 -12.32 -6.61
CA ASN A 179 -17.68 -11.30 -6.23
C ASN A 179 -17.03 -9.90 -6.25
N PHE A 180 -15.78 -9.81 -5.77
CA PHE A 180 -15.03 -8.56 -5.83
C PHE A 180 -14.67 -8.15 -7.25
N VAL A 181 -14.23 -9.08 -8.12
CA VAL A 181 -13.95 -8.81 -9.54
C VAL A 181 -15.21 -8.28 -10.26
N GLU A 182 -16.35 -8.94 -10.05
CA GLU A 182 -17.62 -8.53 -10.65
C GLU A 182 -18.01 -7.12 -10.21
N TRP A 183 -17.97 -6.87 -8.89
CA TRP A 183 -18.28 -5.57 -8.32
C TRP A 183 -17.30 -4.50 -8.83
N LEU A 184 -15.99 -4.78 -8.81
CA LEU A 184 -14.96 -3.86 -9.28
C LEU A 184 -15.18 -3.49 -10.75
N TYR A 185 -15.47 -4.46 -11.62
CA TYR A 185 -15.72 -4.21 -13.03
C TYR A 185 -16.95 -3.30 -13.23
N LYS A 186 -18.05 -3.60 -12.52
CA LYS A 186 -19.27 -2.76 -12.55
C LYS A 186 -18.99 -1.34 -12.07
N GLU A 187 -18.25 -1.18 -10.98
CA GLU A 187 -17.85 0.13 -10.45
C GLU A 187 -16.94 0.90 -11.40
N MET A 188 -15.99 0.22 -12.05
CA MET A 188 -15.08 0.85 -13.01
C MET A 188 -15.79 1.29 -14.29
N MET A 189 -16.85 0.59 -14.71
CA MET A 189 -17.64 0.94 -15.90
C MET A 189 -18.72 1.98 -15.62
N ASN A 190 -19.39 1.91 -14.47
CA ASN A 190 -20.48 2.80 -14.07
C ASN A 190 -20.03 3.75 -12.96
N ARG A 191 -18.99 4.54 -13.22
CA ARG A 191 -18.43 5.46 -12.22
C ARG A 191 -19.42 6.58 -11.93
N ASP A 192 -19.92 6.64 -10.69
CA ASP A 192 -20.63 7.82 -10.19
C ASP A 192 -19.60 8.87 -9.72
N ASP A 193 -19.54 9.99 -10.42
CA ASP A 193 -18.70 11.14 -10.11
C ASP A 193 -19.46 12.26 -9.38
N ASN A 194 -20.70 12.02 -8.90
CA ASN A 194 -21.45 13.02 -8.14
C ASN A 194 -21.12 13.05 -6.63
N CYS A 195 -20.21 12.19 -6.16
CA CYS A 195 -20.09 11.89 -4.73
C CYS A 195 -19.29 12.90 -3.88
N CYS A 196 -18.53 13.85 -4.47
CA CYS A 196 -17.60 14.72 -3.71
C CYS A 196 -17.49 16.17 -4.24
N ASN A 197 -18.53 16.72 -4.87
CA ASN A 197 -18.46 18.01 -5.56
C ASN A 197 -18.08 19.22 -4.68
N SER A 198 -18.31 19.16 -3.37
CA SER A 198 -17.98 20.24 -2.42
C SER A 198 -16.56 20.20 -1.85
N ARG A 199 -15.73 19.21 -2.21
CA ARG A 199 -14.39 19.02 -1.61
C ARG A 199 -13.27 19.47 -2.54
N ASN A 200 -12.23 20.08 -1.94
CA ASN A 200 -11.02 20.50 -2.66
C ASN A 200 -10.22 19.29 -3.21
N ILE A 201 -10.10 18.23 -2.42
CA ILE A 201 -9.53 16.95 -2.84
C ILE A 201 -10.69 15.99 -3.07
N LYS A 202 -10.82 15.53 -4.30
CA LYS A 202 -11.89 14.63 -4.74
C LYS A 202 -11.47 13.18 -4.53
N CYS A 203 -12.44 12.26 -4.55
CA CYS A 203 -12.15 10.83 -4.46
C CYS A 203 -11.50 10.29 -5.73
N TRP A 204 -10.95 9.08 -5.67
CA TRP A 204 -10.27 8.44 -6.81
C TRP A 204 -11.16 8.34 -8.07
N ARG A 205 -12.49 8.22 -7.93
CA ARG A 205 -13.41 8.17 -9.08
C ARG A 205 -13.32 9.41 -9.97
N HIS A 206 -13.08 10.59 -9.39
CA HIS A 206 -12.98 11.84 -10.13
C HIS A 206 -11.63 12.01 -10.84
N TYR A 207 -10.57 11.39 -10.31
CA TYR A 207 -9.24 11.47 -10.88
C TYR A 207 -8.96 10.31 -11.84
N LEU A 208 -9.72 9.21 -11.78
CA LEU A 208 -9.57 8.10 -12.69
C LEU A 208 -10.17 8.44 -14.06
N LYS A 209 -9.30 8.67 -15.04
CA LYS A 209 -9.68 8.93 -16.43
C LYS A 209 -10.09 7.65 -17.14
N ASP A 210 -9.30 6.59 -16.99
CA ASP A 210 -9.48 5.35 -17.72
C ASP A 210 -8.94 4.15 -16.94
N PHE A 211 -9.49 2.97 -17.22
CA PHE A 211 -9.14 1.69 -16.63
C PHE A 211 -9.09 0.64 -17.74
N LYS A 212 -7.95 -0.04 -17.88
CA LYS A 212 -7.77 -1.08 -18.90
C LYS A 212 -7.28 -2.37 -18.28
N ILE A 213 -7.92 -3.48 -18.63
CA ILE A 213 -7.42 -4.81 -18.30
C ILE A 213 -6.22 -5.08 -19.21
N LYS A 214 -5.09 -5.48 -18.62
CA LYS A 214 -3.88 -5.87 -19.35
C LYS A 214 -3.86 -7.35 -19.69
N GLY A 215 -4.49 -8.17 -18.85
CA GLY A 215 -4.53 -9.61 -19.00
C GLY A 215 -4.62 -10.31 -17.66
N PHE A 216 -4.52 -11.63 -17.72
CA PHE A 216 -4.60 -12.50 -16.56
C PHE A 216 -3.44 -13.51 -16.58
N HIS A 217 -2.79 -13.66 -15.43
CA HIS A 217 -1.67 -14.58 -15.23
C HIS A 217 -2.10 -15.71 -14.30
N PHE A 218 -1.96 -16.96 -14.70
CA PHE A 218 -2.17 -18.09 -13.79
C PHE A 218 -1.08 -18.08 -12.70
N LEU A 219 -1.45 -18.42 -11.47
CA LEU A 219 -0.45 -18.68 -10.44
C LEU A 219 0.31 -19.97 -10.83
N PRO A 220 1.65 -20.00 -10.72
CA PRO A 220 2.41 -21.19 -11.04
C PRO A 220 1.91 -22.36 -10.19
N SER A 221 1.57 -23.47 -10.84
CA SER A 221 1.40 -24.75 -10.16
C SER A 221 2.75 -25.20 -9.61
N PHE A 222 2.77 -26.02 -8.54
CA PHE A 222 4.03 -26.58 -8.02
C PHE A 222 4.87 -27.29 -9.11
N ASP A 223 4.23 -27.76 -10.18
CA ASP A 223 4.86 -28.47 -11.29
C ASP A 223 5.28 -27.59 -12.49
N SER A 224 4.98 -26.29 -12.51
CA SER A 224 5.45 -25.41 -13.61
C SER A 224 5.79 -23.99 -13.13
N LEU A 225 7.00 -23.54 -13.48
CA LEU A 225 7.53 -22.20 -13.18
C LEU A 225 7.12 -21.14 -14.22
N SER A 226 6.39 -21.52 -15.28
CA SER A 226 5.93 -20.61 -16.32
C SER A 226 4.56 -20.04 -16.00
N PHE A 227 4.45 -18.72 -15.92
CA PHE A 227 3.16 -18.04 -15.90
C PHE A 227 2.49 -18.22 -17.27
N MET A 228 1.41 -19.01 -17.34
CA MET A 228 0.51 -18.92 -18.49
C MET A 228 -0.25 -17.59 -18.44
N THR A 229 -0.36 -16.94 -19.58
CA THR A 229 -1.15 -15.71 -19.76
C THR A 229 -2.35 -16.01 -20.64
N LEU A 230 -3.52 -15.54 -20.24
CA LEU A 230 -4.68 -15.48 -21.13
C LEU A 230 -4.56 -14.26 -22.05
N ASP A 231 -4.99 -14.40 -23.30
CA ASP A 231 -5.25 -13.26 -24.17
C ASP A 231 -6.42 -12.42 -23.62
N LEU A 232 -6.54 -11.18 -24.08
CA LEU A 232 -7.54 -10.26 -23.57
C LEU A 232 -8.97 -10.71 -23.86
N ASP A 233 -9.24 -11.29 -25.02
CA ASP A 233 -10.59 -11.70 -25.42
C ASP A 233 -11.06 -12.86 -24.54
N ALA A 234 -10.19 -13.84 -24.30
CA ALA A 234 -10.42 -14.94 -23.36
C ALA A 234 -10.63 -14.45 -21.92
N VAL A 235 -9.93 -13.39 -21.49
CA VAL A 235 -10.18 -12.78 -20.18
C VAL A 235 -11.57 -12.17 -20.12
N MET A 236 -11.98 -11.45 -21.17
CA MET A 236 -13.31 -10.82 -21.23
C MET A 236 -14.44 -11.85 -21.22
N ASP A 237 -14.29 -12.99 -21.90
CA ASP A 237 -15.26 -14.09 -21.91
C ASP A 237 -15.40 -14.78 -20.55
N LEU A 238 -14.34 -14.79 -19.75
CA LEU A 238 -14.32 -15.43 -18.43
C LEU A 238 -14.74 -14.48 -17.30
N LEU A 239 -14.77 -13.17 -17.52
CA LEU A 239 -15.18 -12.22 -16.48
C LEU A 239 -16.67 -12.40 -16.12
N PRO A 240 -17.02 -12.36 -14.82
CA PRO A 240 -16.16 -12.11 -13.66
C PRO A 240 -15.57 -13.38 -13.00
N LYS A 241 -15.86 -14.57 -13.53
CA LYS A 241 -15.53 -15.88 -12.96
C LYS A 241 -14.17 -16.39 -13.45
N LEU A 242 -13.13 -15.60 -13.22
CA LEU A 242 -11.76 -15.95 -13.59
C LEU A 242 -11.24 -17.13 -12.75
N PRO A 243 -10.31 -17.96 -13.27
CA PRO A 243 -9.66 -19.00 -12.49
C PRO A 243 -8.70 -18.40 -11.44
N ASN A 244 -8.02 -19.27 -10.69
CA ASN A 244 -6.99 -18.83 -9.75
C ASN A 244 -5.80 -18.20 -10.49
N GLY A 245 -5.42 -16.99 -10.10
CA GLY A 245 -4.40 -16.23 -10.79
C GLY A 245 -4.35 -14.77 -10.38
N ILE A 246 -3.84 -13.93 -11.27
CA ILE A 246 -3.62 -12.52 -11.07
C ILE A 246 -4.26 -11.77 -12.23
N LEU A 247 -5.33 -11.02 -11.95
CA LEU A 247 -5.91 -10.07 -12.89
C LEU A 247 -5.10 -8.78 -12.85
N GLN A 248 -4.51 -8.37 -13.98
CA GLN A 248 -3.70 -7.16 -14.06
C GLN A 248 -4.44 -6.06 -14.81
N CYS A 249 -4.45 -4.87 -14.23
CA CYS A 249 -5.11 -3.69 -14.77
C CYS A 249 -4.14 -2.51 -14.79
N ARG A 250 -4.35 -1.60 -15.74
CA ARG A 250 -3.69 -0.30 -15.82
C ARG A 250 -4.69 0.79 -15.52
N MET A 251 -4.29 1.71 -14.65
CA MET A 251 -5.11 2.86 -14.26
C MET A 251 -4.48 4.13 -14.81
N TYR A 252 -5.32 5.01 -15.35
CA TYR A 252 -4.91 6.29 -15.90
C TYR A 252 -5.54 7.40 -15.08
N TRP A 253 -4.69 8.20 -14.45
CA TRP A 253 -5.11 9.27 -13.55
C TRP A 253 -4.95 10.63 -14.21
N CYS A 254 -5.86 11.55 -13.89
CA CYS A 254 -5.85 12.93 -14.35
C CYS A 254 -6.04 13.84 -13.14
N PHE A 255 -4.96 14.51 -12.73
CA PHE A 255 -4.98 15.45 -11.61
C PHE A 255 -5.05 16.89 -12.12
N PRO A 256 -5.77 17.80 -11.42
CA PRO A 256 -5.68 19.23 -11.66
C PRO A 256 -4.24 19.75 -11.56
N GLU A 257 -3.88 20.75 -12.37
CA GLU A 257 -2.54 21.36 -12.35
C GLU A 257 -2.13 21.86 -10.96
N SER A 258 -3.07 22.36 -10.16
CA SER A 258 -2.80 22.78 -8.78
C SER A 258 -2.29 21.64 -7.89
N LEU A 259 -2.80 20.42 -8.08
CA LEU A 259 -2.31 19.23 -7.38
C LEU A 259 -0.96 18.78 -7.95
N GLU A 260 -0.75 18.84 -9.26
CA GLU A 260 0.56 18.54 -9.87
C GLU A 260 1.66 19.52 -9.44
N LEU A 261 1.35 20.80 -9.28
CA LEU A 261 2.28 21.80 -8.78
C LEU A 261 2.61 21.56 -7.29
N MET A 262 1.60 21.31 -6.45
CA MET A 262 1.85 20.99 -5.04
C MET A 262 2.66 19.70 -4.86
N ARG A 263 2.55 18.70 -5.76
CA ARG A 263 3.45 17.53 -5.77
C ARG A 263 4.92 17.93 -5.89
N ARG A 264 5.21 18.89 -6.78
CA ARG A 264 6.58 19.37 -7.03
C ARG A 264 7.12 20.22 -5.87
N PHE A 265 6.26 20.97 -5.18
CA PHE A 265 6.69 21.79 -4.03
C PHE A 265 6.98 20.95 -2.77
N VAL A 266 6.19 19.92 -2.47
CA VAL A 266 6.50 19.01 -1.34
C VAL A 266 7.84 18.31 -1.56
N THR A 267 8.19 17.95 -2.81
CA THR A 267 9.53 17.41 -3.10
C THR A 267 10.66 18.40 -2.91
N ALA A 268 10.40 19.71 -3.04
CA ALA A 268 11.39 20.78 -2.88
C ALA A 268 11.59 21.17 -1.40
N GLU A 269 10.52 21.32 -0.61
CA GLU A 269 10.63 21.60 0.83
C GLU A 269 11.24 20.42 1.61
N TRP A 270 11.04 19.17 1.14
CA TRP A 270 11.73 18.00 1.71
C TRP A 270 13.23 17.98 1.38
N LEU A 271 13.64 18.49 0.21
CA LEU A 271 15.05 18.67 -0.12
C LEU A 271 15.66 19.83 0.69
N ASP A 272 14.95 20.95 0.82
CA ASP A 272 15.42 22.13 1.54
C ASP A 272 15.49 21.92 3.07
N SER A 273 14.64 21.06 3.64
CA SER A 273 14.74 20.65 5.05
C SER A 273 15.89 19.65 5.32
N GLN A 274 16.48 19.06 4.29
CA GLN A 274 17.64 18.15 4.38
C GLN A 274 18.99 18.85 4.15
N ILE A 275 19.01 20.02 3.49
CA ILE A 275 20.24 20.81 3.26
C ILE A 275 20.95 21.21 4.58
N PRO A 276 20.26 21.59 5.67
CA PRO A 276 20.92 21.91 6.94
C PRO A 276 21.51 20.69 7.67
N LEU A 277 21.09 19.47 7.34
CA LEU A 277 21.60 18.22 7.95
C LEU A 277 22.86 17.71 7.23
N LEU A 278 22.92 17.82 5.91
CA LEU A 278 24.10 17.44 5.13
C LEU A 278 25.28 18.44 5.29
N LEU A 279 25.00 19.72 5.53
CA LEU A 279 26.05 20.72 5.77
C LEU A 279 26.65 20.67 7.20
N LYS A 280 25.96 20.04 8.16
CA LYS A 280 26.47 19.86 9.53
C LYS A 280 27.43 18.68 9.70
N MET A 281 27.53 17.77 8.74
CA MET A 281 28.46 16.63 8.79
C MET A 281 29.82 16.91 8.11
N ASN A 282 30.01 18.07 7.47
CA ASN A 282 31.25 18.39 6.73
C ASN A 282 32.12 19.51 7.34
N PHE A 283 31.85 19.96 8.57
CA PHE A 283 32.74 20.87 9.29
C PHE A 283 32.97 20.40 10.74
N SER A 284 33.77 19.35 10.86
CA SER A 284 34.54 19.07 12.09
C SER A 284 35.78 18.27 11.71
N LEU A 285 36.79 18.98 11.21
CA LEU A 285 38.20 18.59 11.21
C LEU A 285 38.98 19.66 11.97
#